data_AF-A0A0V8JHY3-F1
#
_entry.id   AF-A0A0V8JHY3-F1
#
_cell.length_a   1.000
_cell.length_b   1.000
_cell.length_c   1.000
_cell.angle_alpha   90.00
_cell.angle_beta   90.00
_cell.angle_gamma   90.00
#
_symmetry.space_group_name_H-M   'P 1'
#
loop_
_entity.id
_entity.type
_entity.pdbx_description
1 polymer ?
#
loop_
_entity_poly.entity_id
_entity_poly.type
_entity_poly.pdbx_seq_one_letter_code
_entity_poly.pdbx_strand_id
1 'polypeptide(L)'
;MHTKTGFEAFKEVGVKIIHPSMLNFYEDVKDGKNLYEIVRNYWSGTIIGVGDLTPESAERALEAGWIDVVAIGRPLISNPDYLHRIQQGEPLVEYDAATHLPKLI
;
A
#
# COMPACT_ATOMS: atom_id res chain seq x y z
N MET A 1 18.93 22.21 19.86
CA MET A 1 19.24 21.04 19.02
C MET A 1 17.93 20.57 18.41
N HIS A 2 17.58 21.04 17.21
CA HIS A 2 16.32 20.70 16.54
C HIS A 2 16.45 19.32 15.90
N THR A 3 15.89 18.29 16.53
CA THR A 3 15.67 17.01 15.87
C THR A 3 14.55 17.21 14.84
N LYS A 4 14.92 17.39 13.57
CA LYS A 4 13.95 17.33 12.48
C LYS A 4 13.38 15.92 12.42
N THR A 5 12.06 15.80 12.28
CA THR A 5 11.49 14.48 11.95
C THR A 5 11.94 14.09 10.54
N GLY A 6 12.08 12.79 10.24
CA GLY A 6 12.47 12.34 8.89
C GLY A 6 11.56 12.90 7.78
N PHE A 7 10.28 13.13 8.09
CA PHE A 7 9.31 13.71 7.16
C PHE A 7 9.56 15.18 6.83
N GLU A 8 10.12 15.98 7.75
CA GLU A 8 10.49 17.37 7.46
C GLU A 8 11.63 17.42 6.44
N ALA A 9 12.63 16.53 6.57
CA ALA A 9 13.71 16.41 5.60
C ALA A 9 13.18 16.04 4.20
N PHE A 10 12.19 15.14 4.12
CA PHE A 10 11.53 14.80 2.84
C PHE A 10 10.80 16.00 2.22
N LYS A 11 10.13 16.82 3.03
CA LYS A 11 9.47 18.05 2.56
C LYS A 11 10.49 19.06 2.02
N GLU A 12 11.61 19.24 2.72
CA GLU A 12 12.67 20.18 2.34
C GLU A 12 13.30 19.86 0.98
N VAL A 13 13.49 18.57 0.67
CA VAL A 13 14.04 18.13 -0.63
C VAL A 13 12.96 17.96 -1.72
N GLY A 14 11.71 18.34 -1.42
CA GLY A 14 10.63 18.39 -2.41
C GLY A 14 9.97 17.05 -2.72
N VAL A 15 10.13 16.02 -1.88
CA VAL A 15 9.36 14.76 -2.01
C VAL A 15 7.86 15.07 -2.01
N LYS A 16 7.12 14.43 -2.91
CA LYS A 16 5.66 14.60 -3.05
C LYS A 16 4.87 13.34 -2.72
N ILE A 17 5.50 12.19 -2.88
CA ILE A 17 4.88 10.88 -2.75
C ILE A 17 5.78 10.02 -1.87
N ILE A 18 5.18 9.30 -0.93
CA ILE A 18 5.86 8.23 -0.19
C ILE A 18 5.13 6.91 -0.40
N HIS A 19 5.88 5.83 -0.41
CA HIS A 19 5.36 4.46 -0.47
C HIS A 19 6.00 3.63 0.64
N PRO A 20 5.54 3.78 1.90
CA PRO A 20 5.97 2.91 3.00
C PRO A 20 5.49 1.49 2.71
N SER A 21 6.37 0.49 2.83
CA SER A 21 6.05 -0.90 2.51
C SER A 21 5.89 -1.74 3.76
N MET A 22 4.78 -2.49 3.85
CA MET A 22 4.56 -3.55 4.84
C MET A 22 4.02 -4.81 4.14
N LEU A 23 4.17 -5.96 4.79
CA LEU A 23 3.57 -7.20 4.29
C LEU A 23 2.04 -7.22 4.50
N ASN A 24 1.58 -6.77 5.67
CA ASN A 24 0.16 -6.68 6.00
C ASN A 24 -0.20 -5.22 6.32
N PHE A 25 -1.10 -4.62 5.54
CA PHE A 25 -1.53 -3.23 5.73
C PHE A 25 -2.16 -2.98 7.09
N TYR A 26 -2.94 -3.94 7.61
CA TYR A 26 -3.71 -3.81 8.86
C TYR A 26 -2.98 -4.36 10.09
N GLU A 27 -1.67 -4.61 9.98
CA GLU A 27 -0.87 -4.92 11.15
C GLU A 27 -0.90 -3.76 12.15
N ASP A 28 -1.23 -4.05 13.41
CA ASP A 28 -1.16 -3.08 14.49
C ASP A 28 0.32 -2.81 14.78
N VAL A 29 0.77 -1.62 14.39
CA VAL A 29 2.14 -1.18 14.60
C VAL A 29 2.27 -0.50 15.96
N LYS A 30 1.23 0.20 16.41
CA LYS A 30 1.22 0.90 17.69
C LYS A 30 -0.19 1.33 18.10
N ASP A 31 -0.58 0.98 19.31
CA ASP A 31 -1.81 1.44 19.99
C ASP A 31 -3.09 1.25 19.15
N GLY A 32 -3.20 0.13 18.43
CA GLY A 32 -4.35 -0.18 17.57
C GLY A 32 -4.29 0.48 16.19
N LYS A 33 -3.18 1.14 15.83
CA LYS A 33 -3.02 1.84 14.55
C LYS A 33 -2.06 1.12 13.63
N ASN A 34 -2.41 1.09 12.35
CA ASN A 34 -1.49 0.63 11.32
C ASN A 34 -0.44 1.70 10.97
N LEU A 35 0.57 1.31 10.18
CA LEU A 35 1.63 2.21 9.74
C LEU A 35 1.10 3.46 9.03
N TYR A 36 0.12 3.32 8.14
CA TYR A 36 -0.36 4.39 7.29
C TYR A 36 -1.14 5.44 8.10
N GLU A 37 -1.93 5.02 9.08
CA GLU A 37 -2.55 5.93 10.06
C GLU A 37 -1.49 6.74 10.81
N ILE A 38 -0.41 6.09 11.26
CA ILE A 38 0.67 6.77 11.97
C ILE A 38 1.37 7.77 11.04
N VAL A 39 1.75 7.33 9.83
CA VAL A 39 2.45 8.14 8.83
C VAL A 39 1.62 9.35 8.41
N ARG A 40 0.31 9.18 8.21
CA ARG A 40 -0.61 10.26 7.80
C ARG A 40 -0.61 11.44 8.77
N ASN A 41 -0.33 11.22 10.07
CA ASN A 41 -0.20 12.30 11.05
C ASN A 41 1.02 13.21 10.80
N TYR A 42 2.03 12.75 10.06
CA TYR A 42 3.27 13.48 9.80
C TYR A 42 3.44 13.88 8.32
N TRP A 43 2.80 13.14 7.41
CA TRP A 43 2.89 13.33 5.97
C TRP A 43 1.55 13.74 5.36
N SER A 44 1.51 14.97 4.84
CA SER A 44 0.35 15.53 4.15
C SER A 44 0.41 15.41 2.63
N GLY A 45 1.47 14.80 2.08
CA GLY A 45 1.57 14.51 0.64
C GLY A 45 0.90 13.19 0.29
N THR A 46 1.09 12.74 -0.94
CA THR A 46 0.51 11.47 -1.41
C THR A 46 1.16 10.28 -0.71
N ILE A 47 0.35 9.32 -0.29
CA ILE A 47 0.77 8.03 0.27
C ILE A 47 0.24 6.91 -0.62
N ILE A 48 1.17 6.06 -1.08
CA ILE A 48 0.83 4.78 -1.71
C ILE A 48 0.80 3.71 -0.62
N GLY A 49 -0.33 3.05 -0.45
CA GLY A 49 -0.54 1.95 0.49
C GLY A 49 -0.31 0.58 -0.15
N VAL A 50 0.31 -0.33 0.59
CA VAL A 50 0.56 -1.72 0.18
C VAL A 50 0.45 -2.68 1.37
N GLY A 51 0.20 -3.95 1.07
CA GLY A 51 0.27 -5.06 2.03
C GLY A 51 -1.05 -5.81 2.17
N ASP A 52 -1.20 -6.92 1.46
CA ASP A 52 -2.35 -7.84 1.55
C ASP A 52 -3.74 -7.18 1.53
N LEU A 53 -3.84 -6.10 0.79
CA LEU A 53 -5.10 -5.41 0.53
C LEU A 53 -5.93 -6.20 -0.49
N THR A 54 -7.20 -6.41 -0.14
CA THR A 54 -8.27 -6.80 -1.08
C THR A 54 -8.89 -5.52 -1.64
N PRO A 55 -9.69 -5.56 -2.72
CA PRO A 55 -10.42 -4.39 -3.21
C PRO A 55 -11.26 -3.72 -2.10
N GLU A 56 -11.94 -4.51 -1.27
CA GLU A 56 -12.81 -4.01 -0.21
C GLU A 56 -12.01 -3.37 0.94
N SER A 57 -10.86 -3.94 1.29
CA SER A 57 -10.01 -3.36 2.34
C SER A 57 -9.23 -2.15 1.82
N ALA A 58 -8.83 -2.16 0.56
CA ALA A 58 -8.26 -1.02 -0.15
C ALA A 58 -9.22 0.18 -0.18
N GLU A 59 -10.49 -0.04 -0.56
CA GLU A 59 -11.50 1.02 -0.60
C GLU A 59 -11.70 1.65 0.78
N ARG A 60 -11.82 0.82 1.84
CA ARG A 60 -11.92 1.33 3.23
C ARG A 60 -10.74 2.20 3.62
N ALA A 61 -9.52 1.84 3.23
CA ALA A 61 -8.33 2.62 3.54
C ALA A 61 -8.28 3.96 2.79
N LEU A 62 -8.78 4.00 1.54
CA LEU A 62 -8.93 5.21 0.74
C LEU A 62 -10.01 6.13 1.33
N GLU A 63 -11.18 5.60 1.64
CA GLU A 63 -12.29 6.35 2.24
C GLU A 63 -11.92 6.93 3.62
N ALA A 64 -11.13 6.20 4.41
CA ALA A 64 -10.63 6.67 5.70
C ALA A 64 -9.53 7.74 5.59
N GLY A 65 -9.03 8.02 4.38
CA GLY A 65 -7.98 9.02 4.12
C GLY A 65 -6.59 8.61 4.62
N TRP A 66 -6.38 7.32 4.90
CA TRP A 66 -5.07 6.83 5.37
C TRP A 66 -4.06 6.83 4.23
N ILE A 67 -4.51 6.51 3.02
CA ILE A 67 -3.73 6.45 1.78
C ILE A 67 -4.46 7.14 0.64
N ASP A 68 -3.74 7.46 -0.43
CA ASP A 68 -4.29 8.12 -1.62
C ASP A 68 -4.29 7.20 -2.85
N VAL A 69 -3.40 6.20 -2.85
CA VAL A 69 -3.22 5.24 -3.94
C VAL A 69 -2.95 3.88 -3.31
N VAL A 70 -3.40 2.81 -3.97
CA VAL A 70 -3.16 1.43 -3.54
C VAL A 70 -2.22 0.76 -4.53
N ALA A 71 -1.15 0.14 -4.02
CA ALA A 71 -0.27 -0.73 -4.79
C ALA A 71 -0.67 -2.20 -4.62
N ILE A 72 -0.85 -2.88 -5.75
CA ILE A 72 -1.18 -4.31 -5.81
C ILE A 72 0.01 -5.06 -6.39
N GLY A 73 0.56 -6.00 -5.61
CA GLY A 73 1.72 -6.82 -5.99
C GLY A 73 1.32 -8.20 -6.49
N ARG A 74 1.39 -9.20 -5.59
CA ARG A 74 1.10 -10.62 -5.86
C ARG A 74 -0.17 -10.86 -6.69
N PRO A 75 -1.33 -10.23 -6.41
CA PRO A 75 -2.53 -10.45 -7.21
C PRO A 75 -2.38 -10.03 -8.68
N LEU A 76 -1.59 -8.99 -8.96
CA LEU A 76 -1.33 -8.53 -10.32
C LEU A 76 -0.40 -9.49 -11.10
N ILE A 77 0.49 -10.20 -10.38
CA ILE A 77 1.39 -11.19 -10.98
C ILE A 77 0.61 -12.43 -11.41
N SER A 78 -0.30 -12.93 -10.56
CA SER A 78 -1.15 -14.09 -10.89
C SER A 78 -2.35 -13.74 -11.78
N ASN A 79 -2.73 -12.46 -11.85
CA ASN A 79 -3.85 -11.97 -12.67
C ASN A 79 -3.41 -10.73 -13.47
N PRO A 80 -2.81 -10.89 -14.67
CA PRO A 80 -2.42 -9.74 -15.50
C PRO A 80 -3.59 -8.83 -15.90
N ASP A 81 -4.82 -9.37 -15.87
CA ASP A 81 -6.10 -8.71 -16.11
C ASP A 81 -6.83 -8.31 -14.81
N TYR A 82 -6.11 -8.21 -13.67
CA TYR A 82 -6.66 -7.98 -12.33
C TYR A 82 -7.78 -6.93 -12.28
N LEU A 83 -7.56 -5.74 -12.85
CA LEU A 83 -8.55 -4.65 -12.80
C LEU A 83 -9.87 -5.03 -13.51
N HIS A 84 -9.78 -5.74 -14.64
CA HIS A 84 -10.97 -6.22 -15.35
C HIS A 84 -11.73 -7.22 -14.48
N ARG A 85 -11.03 -8.19 -13.87
CA ARG A 85 -11.65 -9.18 -12.98
C ARG A 85 -12.37 -8.53 -11.81
N ILE A 86 -11.74 -7.57 -11.14
CA ILE A 86 -12.38 -6.81 -10.05
C ILE A 86 -13.61 -6.07 -10.54
N GLN A 87 -13.54 -5.38 -11.68
CA GLN A 87 -14.67 -4.63 -12.23
C GLN A 87 -15.85 -5.54 -12.63
N GLN A 88 -15.58 -6.77 -13.06
CA GLN A 88 -16.60 -7.73 -13.48
C GLN A 88 -17.02 -8.69 -12.35
N GLY A 89 -16.40 -8.62 -11.17
CA GLY A 89 -16.63 -9.59 -10.08
C GLY A 89 -16.18 -11.01 -10.42
N GLU A 90 -15.19 -11.16 -11.30
CA GLU A 90 -14.64 -12.45 -11.67
C GLU A 90 -13.69 -13.00 -10.61
N PRO A 91 -13.58 -14.33 -10.48
CA PRO A 91 -12.66 -14.94 -9.54
C PRO A 91 -11.20 -14.60 -9.89
N LEU A 92 -10.41 -14.35 -8.85
CA LEU A 92 -8.96 -14.16 -8.95
C LEU A 92 -8.24 -15.50 -8.80
N VAL A 93 -7.17 -15.66 -9.57
CA VAL A 93 -6.19 -16.73 -9.39
C VAL A 93 -5.31 -16.40 -8.20
N GLU A 94 -5.23 -17.31 -7.23
CA GLU A 94 -4.34 -17.17 -6.09
C GLU A 94 -2.87 -17.17 -6.53
N TYR A 95 -2.08 -16.31 -5.89
CA TYR A 95 -0.66 -16.23 -6.17
C TYR A 95 0.06 -17.46 -5.60
N ASP A 96 0.67 -18.22 -6.51
CA ASP A 96 1.67 -19.25 -6.21
C ASP A 96 3.05 -18.83 -6.76
N ALA A 97 4.08 -18.81 -5.91
CA ALA A 97 5.40 -18.33 -6.29
C ALA A 97 6.11 -19.24 -7.30
N ALA A 98 5.93 -20.56 -7.18
CA ALA A 98 6.56 -21.53 -8.06
C ALA A 98 6.03 -21.44 -9.51
N THR A 99 4.74 -21.08 -9.65
CA THR A 99 4.05 -20.97 -10.93
C THR A 99 4.15 -19.56 -11.53
N HIS A 100 3.98 -18.52 -10.71
CA HIS A 100 3.80 -17.15 -11.20
C HIS A 100 5.05 -16.28 -11.13
N LEU A 101 6.08 -16.69 -10.38
CA LEU A 101 7.39 -16.03 -10.39
C LEU A 101 8.54 -17.05 -10.50
N PRO A 102 8.55 -17.91 -11.54
CA PRO A 102 9.54 -18.97 -11.66
C PRO A 102 10.96 -18.43 -11.92
N LYS A 103 11.07 -17.22 -12.49
CA LYS A 103 12.33 -16.49 -12.72
C LYS A 103 12.08 -14.99 -12.61
N LEU A 104 13.03 -14.28 -12.00
CA LEU A 104 13.03 -12.81 -11.93
C LEU A 104 13.64 -12.16 -13.18
N ILE A 105 14.54 -12.88 -13.85
CA ILE A 105 15.31 -12.50 -15.06
C ILE A 105 15.62 -13.75 -15.89
#